data_AF-A0A7L3GSU8-F1
#
_entry.id   AF-A0A7L3GSU8-F1
#
_cell.length_a   1.000
_cell.length_b   1.000
_cell.length_c   1.000
_cell.angle_alpha   90.00
_cell.angle_beta   90.00
_cell.angle_gamma   90.00
#
_symmetry.space_group_name_H-M   'P 1'
#
loop_
_entity.id
_entity.type
_entity.pdbx_description
1 polymer ?
#
loop_
_entity_poly.entity_id
_entity_poly.type
_entity_poly.pdbx_seq_one_letter_code
_entity_poly.pdbx_strand_id
1 'polypeptide(L)'
;QSFINQKRKEIEDEDVSEPLMQKHEQKIRHFGMLSRWDDSQRFLSDHPYLVCEETSRYLMLWCFHLEAEQKRALMEQVAHQAVVMQFIIEIARSCNVDPRGCFRLFFQKAKVREGHFEAFKNELEAFKTRVRIWTQSHGFQTMLLHDLSVNPGLIGDLTSFSQLLIFHLLQNTADLQGSVNTDVCSLNSVIQRDEEESKMMDTV
;
A
#
# COMPACT_ATOMS: atom_id res chain seq x y z
N GLN A 1 -15.88 -10.87 -48.56
CA GLN A 1 -15.95 -9.42 -48.81
C GLN A 1 -16.84 -8.80 -47.75
N SER A 2 -16.32 -7.74 -47.13
CA SER A 2 -16.76 -7.14 -45.88
C SER A 2 -18.15 -6.50 -45.93
N PHE A 3 -18.90 -6.65 -44.83
CA PHE A 3 -19.95 -5.70 -44.45
C PHE A 3 -19.58 -5.07 -43.12
N ILE A 4 -19.41 -3.75 -43.18
CA ILE A 4 -19.14 -2.84 -42.08
C ILE A 4 -20.39 -2.75 -41.21
N ASN A 5 -20.26 -2.99 -39.90
CA ASN A 5 -21.22 -2.48 -38.93
C ASN A 5 -20.46 -1.76 -37.82
N GLN A 6 -20.19 -0.48 -38.07
CA GLN A 6 -19.71 0.51 -37.11
C GLN A 6 -20.84 0.75 -36.09
N LYS A 7 -20.95 -0.10 -35.07
CA LYS A 7 -21.79 0.22 -33.91
C LYS A 7 -21.00 1.11 -32.97
N ARG A 8 -21.18 2.40 -33.21
CA ARG A 8 -20.94 3.52 -32.30
C ARG A 8 -21.24 3.07 -30.86
N LYS A 9 -20.20 2.95 -30.04
CA LYS A 9 -20.33 2.90 -28.59
C LYS A 9 -19.98 4.31 -28.12
N GLU A 10 -21.02 5.13 -28.06
CA GLU A 10 -21.06 6.31 -27.22
C GLU A 10 -20.65 5.84 -25.82
N ILE A 11 -19.44 6.23 -25.40
CA ILE A 11 -19.07 6.21 -23.98
C ILE A 11 -19.50 7.59 -23.50
N GLU A 12 -20.79 7.66 -23.21
CA GLU A 12 -21.38 8.68 -22.35
C GLU A 12 -20.80 8.51 -20.94
N ASP A 13 -20.64 9.65 -20.29
CA ASP A 13 -20.42 9.85 -18.87
C ASP A 13 -19.06 9.39 -18.33
N GLU A 14 -18.04 10.21 -18.64
CA GLU A 14 -16.97 10.54 -17.69
C GLU A 14 -17.61 11.30 -16.52
N ASP A 15 -18.44 10.59 -15.75
CA ASP A 15 -18.85 10.96 -14.41
C ASP A 15 -17.54 11.19 -13.65
N VAL A 16 -17.38 12.38 -13.10
CA VAL A 16 -16.29 12.79 -12.21
C VAL A 16 -16.36 11.85 -11.01
N SER A 17 -15.83 10.65 -11.21
CA SER A 17 -15.89 9.57 -10.24
C SER A 17 -15.07 10.06 -9.07
N GLU A 18 -15.72 10.19 -7.91
CA GLU A 18 -15.04 10.50 -6.66
C GLU A 18 -13.74 9.70 -6.59
N PRO A 19 -12.59 10.33 -6.29
CA PRO A 19 -11.32 9.65 -6.23
C PRO A 19 -11.48 8.35 -5.43
N LEU A 20 -10.96 7.24 -5.96
CA LEU A 20 -11.13 5.87 -5.43
C LEU A 20 -11.00 5.80 -3.90
N MET A 21 -10.18 6.69 -3.34
CA MET A 21 -9.98 6.97 -1.93
C MET A 21 -11.27 7.30 -1.17
N GLN A 22 -12.11 8.23 -1.64
CA GLN A 22 -13.35 8.65 -0.95
C GLN A 22 -14.37 7.50 -0.89
N LYS A 23 -14.54 6.77 -2.00
CA LYS A 23 -15.47 5.64 -2.09
C LYS A 23 -15.08 4.46 -1.18
N HIS A 24 -13.80 4.33 -0.84
CA HIS A 24 -13.28 3.18 -0.10
C HIS A 24 -12.58 3.52 1.22
N GLU A 25 -12.68 4.78 1.64
CA GLU A 25 -12.02 5.32 2.82
C GLU A 25 -12.31 4.48 4.07
N GLN A 26 -13.57 4.12 4.31
CA GLN A 26 -13.97 3.32 5.46
C GLN A 26 -13.25 1.97 5.52
N LYS A 27 -13.05 1.34 4.36
CA LYS A 27 -12.36 0.04 4.27
C LYS A 27 -10.84 0.19 4.41
N ILE A 28 -10.27 1.29 3.89
CA ILE A 28 -8.86 1.62 4.10
C ILE A 28 -8.59 1.86 5.59
N ARG A 29 -9.44 2.65 6.25
CA ARG A 29 -9.34 2.87 7.69
C ARG A 29 -9.51 1.58 8.47
N HIS A 30 -10.47 0.73 8.09
CA HIS A 30 -10.64 -0.58 8.73
C HIS A 30 -9.37 -1.44 8.61
N PHE A 31 -8.78 -1.54 7.42
CA PHE A 31 -7.50 -2.21 7.22
C PHE A 31 -6.42 -1.64 8.14
N GLY A 32 -6.31 -0.30 8.22
CA GLY A 32 -5.37 0.40 9.10
C GLY A 32 -5.52 0.08 10.59
N MET A 33 -6.69 -0.40 11.03
CA MET A 33 -6.93 -0.78 12.42
C MET A 33 -6.58 -2.24 12.73
N LEU A 34 -6.35 -3.07 11.72
CA LEU A 34 -5.98 -4.48 11.92
C LEU A 34 -4.55 -4.60 12.46
N SER A 35 -4.24 -5.73 13.09
CA SER A 35 -2.88 -6.04 13.59
C SER A 35 -2.44 -7.47 13.31
N ARG A 36 -3.38 -8.42 13.28
CA ARG A 36 -3.07 -9.84 13.07
C ARG A 36 -2.87 -10.12 11.59
N TRP A 37 -1.79 -10.84 11.27
CA TRP A 37 -1.43 -11.22 9.90
C TRP A 37 -2.55 -11.95 9.17
N ASP A 38 -3.22 -12.90 9.83
CA ASP A 38 -4.31 -13.67 9.23
C ASP A 38 -5.52 -12.79 8.91
N ASP A 39 -5.86 -11.86 9.80
CA ASP A 39 -6.99 -10.95 9.63
C ASP A 39 -6.71 -9.95 8.50
N SER A 40 -5.50 -9.37 8.45
CA SER A 40 -5.07 -8.49 7.35
C SER A 40 -5.05 -9.22 6.01
N GLN A 41 -4.50 -10.44 5.95
CA GLN A 41 -4.45 -11.24 4.72
C GLN A 41 -5.85 -11.62 4.23
N ARG A 42 -6.75 -12.00 5.14
CA ARG A 42 -8.14 -12.31 4.83
C ARG A 42 -8.88 -11.08 4.31
N PHE A 43 -8.75 -9.95 5.00
CA PHE A 43 -9.38 -8.70 4.61
C PHE A 43 -8.95 -8.24 3.20
N LEU A 44 -7.66 -8.32 2.88
CA LEU A 44 -7.15 -8.00 1.55
C LEU A 44 -7.58 -9.03 0.49
N SER A 45 -7.83 -10.29 0.87
CA SER A 45 -8.42 -11.27 -0.05
C SER A 45 -9.87 -10.95 -0.39
N ASP A 46 -10.64 -10.44 0.58
CA ASP A 46 -12.03 -10.02 0.38
C ASP A 46 -12.12 -8.66 -0.35
N HIS A 47 -11.08 -7.83 -0.25
CA HIS A 47 -11.00 -6.50 -0.85
C HIS A 47 -9.67 -6.27 -1.61
N PRO A 48 -9.41 -7.01 -2.69
CA PRO A 48 -8.12 -6.98 -3.39
C PRO A 48 -7.81 -5.62 -4.04
N TYR A 49 -8.83 -4.83 -4.36
CA TYR A 49 -8.65 -3.49 -4.92
C TYR A 49 -8.00 -2.49 -3.94
N LEU A 50 -7.94 -2.81 -2.64
CA LEU A 50 -7.21 -2.02 -1.65
C LEU A 50 -5.70 -2.23 -1.72
N VAL A 51 -5.24 -3.29 -2.39
CA VAL A 51 -3.82 -3.59 -2.56
C VAL A 51 -3.26 -2.72 -3.68
N CYS A 52 -2.94 -1.48 -3.35
CA CYS A 52 -2.40 -0.49 -4.27
C CYS A 52 -1.60 0.59 -3.55
N GLU A 53 -0.85 1.39 -4.32
CA GLU A 53 0.05 2.41 -3.80
C GLU A 53 -0.71 3.57 -3.13
N GLU A 54 -1.89 3.90 -3.65
CA GLU A 54 -2.78 4.93 -3.10
C GLU A 54 -3.21 4.59 -1.67
N THR A 55 -3.53 3.32 -1.39
CA THR A 55 -3.87 2.87 -0.03
C THR A 55 -2.69 3.04 0.92
N SER A 56 -1.47 2.67 0.49
CA SER A 56 -0.25 2.89 1.29
C SER A 56 -0.08 4.38 1.62
N ARG A 57 -0.21 5.25 0.61
CA ARG A 57 -0.09 6.71 0.76
C ARG A 57 -1.12 7.29 1.72
N TYR A 58 -2.37 6.87 1.61
CA TYR A 58 -3.43 7.31 2.51
C TYR A 58 -3.12 6.95 3.96
N LEU A 59 -2.71 5.70 4.23
CA LEU A 59 -2.39 5.25 5.60
C LEU A 59 -1.19 6.02 6.16
N MET A 60 -0.18 6.29 5.33
CA MET A 60 0.96 7.11 5.73
C MET A 60 0.53 8.54 6.11
N LEU A 61 -0.29 9.20 5.29
CA LEU A 61 -0.82 10.53 5.59
C LEU A 61 -1.66 10.53 6.88
N TRP A 62 -2.48 9.50 7.05
CA TRP A 62 -3.28 9.34 8.26
C TRP A 62 -2.42 9.24 9.51
N CYS A 63 -1.26 8.57 9.46
CA CYS A 63 -0.31 8.53 10.57
C CYS A 63 0.18 9.93 10.99
N PHE A 64 0.49 10.81 10.03
CA PHE A 64 0.90 12.18 10.34
C PHE A 64 -0.22 12.98 10.99
N HIS A 65 -1.44 12.86 10.48
CA HIS A 65 -2.60 13.50 11.09
C HIS A 65 -2.85 13.00 12.52
N LEU A 66 -2.72 11.69 12.76
CA LEU A 66 -2.86 11.13 14.10
C LEU A 66 -1.78 11.60 15.07
N GLU A 67 -0.53 11.72 14.64
CA GLU A 67 0.55 12.28 15.48
C GLU A 67 0.30 13.76 15.79
N ALA A 68 -0.21 14.54 14.82
CA ALA A 68 -0.61 15.93 15.00
C ALA A 68 -1.64 16.12 16.12
N GLU A 69 -2.65 15.25 16.11
CA GLU A 69 -3.73 15.21 17.09
C GLU A 69 -3.27 14.55 18.41
N GLN A 70 -1.99 14.21 18.54
CA GLN A 70 -1.40 13.52 19.70
C GLN A 70 -2.02 12.13 19.98
N LYS A 71 -2.67 11.51 18.98
CA LYS A 71 -3.25 10.17 19.04
C LYS A 71 -2.19 9.10 18.76
N ARG A 72 -1.10 9.12 19.55
CA ARG A 72 0.11 8.30 19.29
C ARG A 72 -0.14 6.80 19.22
N ALA A 73 -0.89 6.25 20.16
CA ALA A 73 -1.19 4.81 20.16
C ALA A 73 -1.93 4.36 18.89
N LEU A 74 -2.84 5.21 18.40
CA LEU A 74 -3.55 4.97 17.16
C LEU A 74 -2.65 5.14 15.94
N MET A 75 -1.78 6.15 15.93
CA MET A 75 -0.76 6.34 14.89
C MET A 75 0.11 5.09 14.75
N GLU A 76 0.60 4.52 15.86
CA GLU A 76 1.46 3.33 15.82
C GLU A 76 0.74 2.11 15.26
N GLN A 77 -0.54 1.95 15.57
CA GLN A 77 -1.39 0.89 15.00
C GLN A 77 -1.54 1.06 13.48
N VAL A 78 -1.87 2.26 13.01
CA VAL A 78 -2.04 2.54 11.58
C VAL A 78 -0.70 2.45 10.83
N ALA A 79 0.39 2.87 11.46
CA ALA A 79 1.74 2.80 10.92
C ALA A 79 2.15 1.37 10.59
N HIS A 80 1.77 0.40 11.45
CA HIS A 80 2.00 -1.01 11.19
C HIS A 80 1.41 -1.41 9.82
N GLN A 81 0.15 -1.08 9.57
CA GLN A 81 -0.53 -1.47 8.33
C GLN A 81 -0.07 -0.64 7.11
N ALA A 82 0.34 0.61 7.31
CA ALA A 82 0.97 1.41 6.25
C ALA A 82 2.25 0.73 5.74
N VAL A 83 3.12 0.29 6.65
CA VAL A 83 4.37 -0.40 6.31
C VAL A 83 4.09 -1.78 5.70
N VAL A 84 3.06 -2.49 6.15
CA VAL A 84 2.61 -3.74 5.53
C VAL A 84 2.26 -3.55 4.06
N MET A 85 1.41 -2.56 3.76
CA MET A 85 1.04 -2.26 2.38
C MET A 85 2.26 -1.85 1.55
N GLN A 86 3.15 -1.03 2.11
CA GLN A 86 4.39 -0.64 1.45
C GLN A 86 5.28 -1.84 1.07
N PHE A 87 5.46 -2.80 1.98
CA PHE A 87 6.24 -4.01 1.72
C PHE A 87 5.59 -4.91 0.66
N ILE A 88 4.26 -5.01 0.66
CA ILE A 88 3.52 -5.75 -0.39
C ILE A 88 3.83 -5.14 -1.77
N ILE A 89 3.77 -3.81 -1.89
CA ILE A 89 4.07 -3.10 -3.14
C ILE A 89 5.55 -3.27 -3.53
N GLU A 90 6.46 -3.25 -2.55
CA GLU A 90 7.90 -3.43 -2.80
C GLU A 90 8.22 -4.83 -3.33
N ILE A 91 7.60 -5.87 -2.75
CA ILE A 91 7.71 -7.24 -3.23
C ILE A 91 7.18 -7.34 -4.67
N ALA A 92 6.03 -6.73 -4.95
CA ALA A 92 5.42 -6.73 -6.28
C ALA A 92 6.34 -6.06 -7.32
N ARG A 93 6.94 -4.92 -6.95
CA ARG A 93 7.91 -4.20 -7.79
C ARG A 93 9.18 -5.02 -8.03
N SER A 94 9.70 -5.67 -7.00
CA SER A 94 10.87 -6.55 -7.10
C SER A 94 10.63 -7.76 -8.00
N CYS A 95 9.40 -8.27 -8.02
CA CYS A 95 8.99 -9.38 -8.87
C CYS A 95 8.47 -8.95 -10.25
N ASN A 96 8.30 -7.65 -10.50
CA ASN A 96 7.63 -7.08 -11.67
C ASN A 96 6.23 -7.68 -11.94
N VAL A 97 5.43 -7.82 -10.87
CA VAL A 97 4.05 -8.33 -10.90
C VAL A 97 3.08 -7.32 -10.28
N ASP A 98 1.79 -7.50 -10.55
CA ASP A 98 0.75 -6.72 -9.87
C ASP A 98 0.68 -7.11 -8.37
N PRO A 99 0.65 -6.14 -7.43
CA PRO A 99 0.68 -6.43 -6.00
C PRO A 99 -0.54 -7.23 -5.52
N ARG A 100 -1.68 -7.16 -6.22
CA ARG A 100 -2.89 -7.96 -5.94
C ARG A 100 -2.67 -9.44 -6.21
N GLY A 101 -1.73 -9.78 -7.09
CA GLY A 101 -1.35 -11.16 -7.39
C GLY A 101 -0.40 -11.77 -6.35
N CYS A 102 0.43 -10.94 -5.69
CA CYS A 102 1.52 -11.44 -4.86
C CYS A 102 1.44 -11.08 -3.37
N PHE A 103 0.45 -10.31 -2.91
CA PHE A 103 0.38 -9.85 -1.50
C PHE A 103 0.40 -10.99 -0.48
N ARG A 104 -0.10 -12.18 -0.81
CA ARG A 104 -0.08 -13.35 0.08
C ARG A 104 1.34 -13.80 0.42
N LEU A 105 2.30 -13.59 -0.49
CA LEU A 105 3.71 -13.93 -0.28
C LEU A 105 4.31 -13.13 0.87
N PHE A 106 3.95 -11.85 1.01
CA PHE A 106 4.36 -11.04 2.15
C PHE A 106 3.95 -11.69 3.48
N PHE A 107 2.67 -12.07 3.61
CA PHE A 107 2.14 -12.63 4.84
C PHE A 107 2.73 -14.02 5.16
N GLN A 108 3.05 -14.82 4.15
CA GLN A 108 3.77 -16.08 4.35
C GLN A 108 5.16 -15.83 4.95
N LYS A 109 5.94 -14.92 4.35
CA LYS A 109 7.28 -14.54 4.84
C LYS A 109 7.25 -13.93 6.24
N ALA A 110 6.26 -13.08 6.53
CA ALA A 110 6.11 -12.44 7.84
C ALA A 110 5.82 -13.46 8.96
N LYS A 111 5.07 -14.54 8.66
CA LYS A 111 4.73 -15.59 9.65
C LYS A 111 5.91 -16.47 10.02
N VAL A 112 6.77 -16.79 9.05
CA VAL A 112 7.96 -17.65 9.27
C VAL A 112 9.09 -16.89 9.98
N ARG A 113 8.95 -15.57 10.19
CA ARG A 113 9.96 -14.70 10.83
C ARG A 113 11.34 -14.82 10.19
N GLU A 114 11.37 -14.95 8.87
CA GLU A 114 12.60 -14.92 8.07
C GLU A 114 13.27 -13.52 8.16
N GLY A 115 14.48 -13.36 7.61
CA GLY A 115 15.23 -12.08 7.66
C GLY A 115 14.42 -10.85 7.21
N HIS A 116 13.41 -11.03 6.37
CA HIS A 116 12.43 -10.01 5.98
C HIS A 116 11.63 -9.42 7.15
N PHE A 117 11.38 -10.18 8.22
CA PHE A 117 10.64 -9.72 9.39
C PHE A 117 11.43 -8.69 10.21
N GLU A 118 12.76 -8.83 10.28
CA GLU A 118 13.60 -7.86 10.98
C GLU A 118 13.71 -6.56 10.17
N ALA A 119 13.86 -6.66 8.84
CA ALA A 119 13.77 -5.51 7.95
C ALA A 119 12.43 -4.76 8.10
N PHE A 120 11.32 -5.50 8.20
CA PHE A 120 10.00 -4.94 8.45
C PHE A 120 9.93 -4.17 9.78
N LYS A 121 10.44 -4.75 10.88
CA LYS A 121 10.44 -4.05 12.18
C LYS A 121 11.30 -2.78 12.16
N ASN A 122 12.49 -2.87 11.57
CA ASN A 122 13.39 -1.72 11.46
C ASN A 122 12.74 -0.61 10.66
N GLU A 123 12.10 -0.93 9.54
CA GLU A 123 11.38 0.06 8.75
C GLU A 123 10.16 0.61 9.49
N LEU A 124 9.45 -0.21 10.26
CA LEU A 124 8.33 0.26 11.08
C LEU A 124 8.77 1.27 12.15
N GLU A 125 9.86 0.99 12.87
CA GLU A 125 10.41 1.95 13.84
C GLU A 125 10.96 3.21 13.16
N ALA A 126 11.61 3.07 12.01
CA ALA A 126 12.10 4.19 11.22
C ALA A 126 10.94 5.07 10.75
N PHE A 127 9.86 4.47 10.23
CA PHE A 127 8.67 5.18 9.79
C PHE A 127 8.01 5.95 10.95
N LYS A 128 7.78 5.30 12.10
CA LYS A 128 7.24 5.97 13.30
C LYS A 128 8.11 7.15 13.73
N THR A 129 9.43 6.99 13.67
CA THR A 129 10.39 8.05 14.00
C THR A 129 10.26 9.23 13.04
N ARG A 130 10.17 8.98 11.72
CA ARG A 130 9.93 10.02 10.72
C ARG A 130 8.63 10.77 10.97
N VAL A 131 7.54 10.07 11.30
CA VAL A 131 6.25 10.68 11.63
C VAL A 131 6.36 11.62 12.84
N ARG A 132 7.03 11.19 13.91
CA ARG A 132 7.22 12.00 15.13
C ARG A 132 8.11 13.22 14.91
N ILE A 133 9.26 13.07 14.25
CA ILE A 133 10.20 14.17 13.98
C ILE A 133 9.52 15.23 13.12
N TRP A 134 8.81 14.80 12.08
CA TRP A 134 8.21 15.73 11.13
C TRP A 134 7.08 16.54 11.76
N THR A 135 6.25 15.91 12.58
CA THR A 135 5.16 16.59 13.31
C THR A 135 5.66 17.62 14.32
N GLN A 136 6.87 17.43 14.87
CA GLN A 136 7.52 18.36 15.81
C GLN A 136 8.28 19.50 15.11
N SER A 137 8.54 19.38 13.81
CA SER A 137 9.18 20.43 13.03
C SER A 137 8.21 21.60 12.81
N HIS A 138 8.70 22.84 12.99
CA HIS A 138 7.88 24.07 12.92
C HIS A 138 7.18 24.28 11.57
N GLY A 139 7.56 23.54 10.51
CA GLY A 139 6.89 23.57 9.21
C GLY A 139 5.50 22.93 9.18
N PHE A 140 5.13 22.16 10.20
CA PHE A 140 3.85 21.44 10.24
C PHE A 140 2.66 22.29 10.73
N GLN A 141 2.90 23.17 11.70
CA GLN A 141 1.87 24.09 12.25
C GLN A 141 1.33 25.04 11.17
N THR A 142 2.18 25.47 10.23
CA THR A 142 1.80 26.31 9.08
C THR A 142 1.10 25.54 7.96
N MET A 143 1.26 24.21 7.92
CA MET A 143 0.80 23.35 6.82
C MET A 143 -0.61 22.78 7.06
N LEU A 144 -0.96 22.44 8.31
CA LEU A 144 -2.30 21.91 8.63
C LEU A 144 -3.39 22.97 8.75
N LEU A 145 -3.05 24.20 9.15
CA LEU A 145 -4.06 25.25 9.36
C LEU A 145 -4.78 25.69 8.08
N HIS A 146 -4.20 25.42 6.91
CA HIS A 146 -4.78 25.82 5.63
C HIS A 146 -5.56 24.70 4.92
N ASP A 147 -5.43 23.43 5.33
CA ASP A 147 -5.98 22.26 4.61
C ASP A 147 -7.09 21.50 5.38
N LEU A 148 -7.27 21.71 6.69
CA LEU A 148 -8.21 20.92 7.51
C LEU A 148 -9.33 21.71 8.21
N SER A 149 -9.57 22.97 7.84
CA SER A 149 -10.88 23.59 8.12
C SER A 149 -12.04 22.88 7.39
N VAL A 150 -11.74 21.92 6.51
CA VAL A 150 -12.69 21.10 5.79
C VAL A 150 -12.73 19.73 6.44
N ASN A 151 -13.95 19.30 6.80
CA ASN A 151 -14.29 18.01 7.41
C ASN A 151 -13.46 16.82 6.87
N PRO A 152 -13.26 15.76 7.68
CA PRO A 152 -12.45 14.59 7.35
C PRO A 152 -13.01 13.67 6.22
N GLY A 153 -13.85 14.19 5.32
CA GLY A 153 -14.41 13.50 4.15
C GLY A 153 -13.86 13.97 2.80
N LEU A 154 -12.81 14.78 2.77
CA LEU A 154 -12.25 15.39 1.55
C LEU A 154 -10.74 15.19 1.41
N ILE A 155 -10.25 13.98 1.65
CA ILE A 155 -8.93 13.52 1.16
C ILE A 155 -9.06 13.21 -0.35
N GLY A 156 -9.61 14.15 -1.11
CA GLY A 156 -9.79 14.09 -2.56
C GLY A 156 -8.73 14.90 -3.30
N ASP A 157 -8.26 15.98 -2.68
CA ASP A 157 -7.26 16.89 -3.26
C ASP A 157 -5.96 16.83 -2.46
N LEU A 158 -5.11 15.84 -2.78
CA LEU A 158 -3.72 15.87 -2.36
C LEU A 158 -3.04 17.03 -3.10
N THR A 159 -2.97 18.19 -2.45
CA THR A 159 -2.26 19.36 -2.94
C THR A 159 -0.82 19.01 -3.33
N SER A 160 -0.22 19.75 -4.27
CA SER A 160 1.18 19.60 -4.71
C SER A 160 2.20 19.49 -3.56
N PHE A 161 1.85 20.02 -2.37
CA PHE A 161 2.68 19.98 -1.17
C PHE A 161 2.60 18.64 -0.42
N SER A 162 1.44 17.98 -0.42
CA SER A 162 1.31 16.59 0.05
C SER A 162 2.16 15.63 -0.80
N GLN A 163 2.26 15.89 -2.10
CA GLN A 163 3.13 15.14 -3.01
C GLN A 163 4.63 15.36 -2.72
N LEU A 164 5.04 16.60 -2.41
CA LEU A 164 6.43 16.92 -2.04
C LEU A 164 6.82 16.27 -0.69
N LEU A 165 5.89 16.25 0.27
CA LEU A 165 6.04 15.56 1.54
C LEU A 165 6.24 14.05 1.34
N ILE A 166 5.42 13.44 0.49
CA ILE A 166 5.51 12.02 0.13
C ILE A 166 6.82 11.72 -0.61
N PHE A 167 7.27 12.59 -1.52
CA PHE A 167 8.54 12.45 -2.24
C PHE A 167 9.74 12.40 -1.28
N HIS A 168 9.78 13.31 -0.31
CA HIS A 168 10.87 13.40 0.67
C HIS A 168 10.89 12.22 1.68
N LEU A 169 9.73 11.58 1.91
CA LEU A 169 9.60 10.41 2.79
C LEU A 169 9.87 9.08 2.08
N LEU A 170 9.56 8.97 0.78
CA LEU A 170 9.80 7.78 -0.06
C LEU A 170 11.25 7.63 -0.53
N GLN A 171 12.09 8.66 -0.39
CA GLN A 171 13.45 8.66 -0.94
C GLN A 171 14.41 7.66 -0.27
N ASN A 172 14.02 7.01 0.84
CA ASN A 172 14.83 6.00 1.54
C ASN A 172 14.46 4.53 1.23
N THR A 173 13.52 4.25 0.32
CA THR A 173 13.24 2.84 -0.07
C THR A 173 14.38 2.18 -0.85
N ALA A 174 15.41 2.93 -1.27
CA ALA A 174 16.57 2.42 -1.99
C ALA A 174 17.43 1.44 -1.18
N ASP A 175 17.40 1.50 0.16
CA ASP A 175 18.24 0.64 1.01
C ASP A 175 17.66 -0.75 1.28
N LEU A 176 16.36 -0.98 1.02
CA LEU A 176 15.74 -2.31 1.13
C LEU A 176 16.01 -3.21 -0.09
N GLN A 177 16.39 -2.62 -1.23
CA GLN A 177 16.61 -3.31 -2.51
C GLN A 177 17.78 -4.32 -2.46
N GLY A 178 18.74 -4.14 -1.56
CA GLY A 178 19.92 -5.00 -1.44
C GLY A 178 19.66 -6.38 -0.83
N SER A 179 18.61 -6.54 0.00
CA SER A 179 18.33 -7.82 0.68
C SER A 179 17.24 -8.67 -0.01
N VAL A 180 16.35 -8.03 -0.77
CA VAL A 180 15.16 -8.69 -1.33
C VAL A 180 15.48 -9.43 -2.64
N ASN A 181 16.43 -8.92 -3.43
CA ASN A 181 16.71 -9.44 -4.78
C ASN A 181 17.28 -10.87 -4.82
N THR A 182 17.98 -11.31 -3.76
CA THR A 182 18.68 -12.61 -3.77
C THR A 182 17.72 -13.78 -3.51
N ASP A 183 16.74 -13.62 -2.62
CA ASP A 183 15.82 -14.70 -2.23
C ASP A 183 14.55 -14.77 -3.10
N VAL A 184 14.17 -13.66 -3.74
CA VAL A 184 12.95 -13.58 -4.57
C VAL A 184 13.14 -14.23 -5.94
N CYS A 185 14.33 -14.09 -6.57
CA CYS A 185 14.62 -14.73 -7.85
C CYS A 185 14.58 -16.27 -7.79
N SER A 186 14.89 -16.86 -6.63
CA SER A 186 14.83 -18.32 -6.44
C SER A 186 13.39 -18.85 -6.50
N LEU A 187 12.41 -18.06 -6.08
CA LEU A 187 10.99 -18.45 -6.02
C LEU A 187 10.27 -18.36 -7.37
N ASN A 188 10.68 -17.47 -8.28
CA ASN A 188 10.18 -17.49 -9.67
C ASN A 188 10.43 -18.85 -10.34
N SER A 189 11.52 -19.54 -9.98
CA SER A 189 11.81 -20.91 -10.45
C SER A 189 10.92 -21.99 -9.81
N VAL A 190 10.33 -21.74 -8.64
CA VAL A 190 9.46 -22.69 -7.94
C VAL A 190 8.01 -22.52 -8.41
N ILE A 191 7.54 -21.27 -8.55
CA ILE A 191 6.18 -20.98 -9.01
C ILE A 191 6.00 -21.41 -10.49
N GLN A 192 7.02 -21.25 -11.34
CA GLN A 192 6.97 -21.79 -12.70
C GLN A 192 6.94 -23.33 -12.75
N ARG A 193 7.58 -24.01 -11.78
CA ARG A 193 7.59 -25.48 -11.73
C ARG A 193 6.23 -26.05 -11.33
N ASP A 194 5.55 -25.44 -10.37
CA ASP A 194 4.24 -25.93 -9.90
C ASP A 194 3.12 -25.75 -10.95
N GLU A 195 3.21 -24.72 -11.81
CA GLU A 195 2.29 -24.53 -12.94
C GLU A 195 2.55 -25.49 -14.11
N GLU A 196 3.81 -25.83 -14.42
CA GLU A 196 4.13 -26.85 -15.44
C GLU A 196 3.76 -28.26 -15.00
N GLU A 197 3.94 -28.60 -13.72
CA GLU A 197 3.60 -29.93 -13.18
C GLU A 197 2.07 -30.14 -13.14
N SER A 198 1.30 -29.10 -12.80
CA SER A 198 -0.17 -29.16 -12.83
C SER A 198 -0.74 -29.29 -14.25
N LYS A 199 0.00 -28.85 -15.27
CA LYS A 199 -0.44 -28.92 -16.68
C LYS A 199 -0.12 -30.27 -17.34
N MET A 200 0.74 -31.08 -16.73
CA MET A 200 1.13 -32.41 -17.24
C MET A 200 0.28 -33.56 -16.69
N MET A 201 -0.73 -33.30 -15.85
CA MET A 201 -1.56 -34.36 -15.24
C MET A 201 -2.88 -34.63 -15.96
N ASP A 202 -3.23 -33.87 -17.01
CA ASP A 202 -4.49 -34.00 -17.76
C ASP A 202 -4.36 -34.65 -19.16
N THR A 203 -3.25 -35.36 -19.44
CA THR A 203 -3.04 -36.03 -20.74
C THR A 203 -2.69 -37.51 -20.68
N VAL A 204 -3.36 -38.27 -19.81
CA VAL A 204 -3.35 -39.75 -19.89
C VAL A 204 -4.76 -40.30 -19.94
#